data_AF-A0AAV2G1U1-F1
#
_entry.id   AF-A0AAV2G1U1-F1
#
_cell.length_a   1.000
_cell.length_b   1.000
_cell.length_c   1.000
_cell.angle_alpha   90.00
_cell.angle_beta   90.00
_cell.angle_gamma   90.00
#
_symmetry.space_group_name_H-M   'P 1'
#
loop_
_entity.id
_entity.type
_entity.pdbx_description
1 polymer ?
#
loop_
_entity_poly.entity_id
_entity_poly.type
_entity_poly.pdbx_seq_one_letter_code
_entity_poly.pdbx_strand_id
1 'polypeptide(L)' 'MKPPYPNWYKSEQHCAYHSGVAGHSTDNCRSLKIKVQQVMNAGWLKFEEEPKRPGVNKNPLPTHEN' A
#
# COMPACT_ATOMS: atom_id res chain seq x y z
N MET A 1 11.26 -2.85 -35.20
CA MET A 1 10.92 -4.14 -34.57
C MET A 1 10.59 -3.89 -33.10
N LYS A 2 9.46 -4.39 -32.57
CA LYS A 2 9.21 -4.32 -31.13
C LYS A 2 10.17 -5.30 -30.43
N PRO A 3 10.92 -4.90 -29.41
CA PRO A 3 11.69 -5.85 -28.60
C PRO A 3 10.74 -6.89 -27.98
N PRO A 4 11.22 -8.11 -27.66
CA PRO A 4 10.41 -9.10 -26.96
C PRO A 4 10.13 -8.59 -25.54
N TYR A 5 8.94 -8.02 -25.34
CA TYR A 5 8.54 -7.58 -24.02
C TYR A 5 8.23 -8.79 -23.13
N PRO A 6 8.56 -8.72 -21.84
CA PRO A 6 8.12 -9.71 -20.86
C PRO A 6 6.60 -9.82 -20.79
N ASN A 7 6.10 -10.97 -20.35
CA ASN A 7 4.65 -11.23 -20.21
C ASN A 7 3.91 -10.26 -19.26
N TRP A 8 4.63 -9.61 -18.34
CA TRP A 8 4.09 -8.64 -17.39
C TRP A 8 4.01 -7.22 -17.96
N TYR A 9 4.60 -6.96 -19.13
CA TYR A 9 4.58 -5.65 -19.76
C TYR A 9 3.20 -5.35 -20.35
N LYS A 10 2.65 -4.19 -19.98
CA LYS A 10 1.38 -3.63 -20.46
C LYS A 10 1.63 -2.20 -20.96
N SER A 11 1.55 -1.99 -22.28
CA SER A 11 1.85 -0.69 -22.91
C SER A 11 0.94 0.45 -22.43
N GLU A 12 -0.25 0.11 -21.98
CA GLU A 12 -1.31 1.03 -21.56
C GLU A 12 -1.07 1.54 -20.13
N GLN A 13 -0.19 0.86 -19.38
CA GLN A 13 0.13 1.18 -18.00
C GLN A 13 1.40 2.01 -17.94
N HIS A 14 1.39 3.02 -17.09
CA HIS A 14 2.51 3.95 -16.92
C HIS A 14 2.90 4.04 -15.44
N CYS A 15 4.21 4.11 -15.17
CA CYS A 15 4.74 4.12 -13.82
C CYS A 15 5.25 5.51 -13.44
N ALA A 16 4.55 6.20 -12.53
CA ALA A 16 4.93 7.54 -12.07
C ALA A 16 6.29 7.56 -11.35
N TYR A 17 6.63 6.48 -10.62
CA TYR A 17 7.95 6.33 -9.99
C TYR A 17 9.11 6.34 -11.01
N HIS A 18 8.84 5.93 -12.24
CA HIS A 18 9.77 5.99 -13.36
C HIS A 18 9.43 7.12 -14.34
N SER A 19 8.89 8.24 -13.84
CA SER A 19 8.55 9.41 -14.67
C SER A 19 7.58 9.12 -15.82
N GLY A 20 6.64 8.19 -15.60
CA GLY A 20 5.59 7.86 -16.56
C GLY A 20 5.99 6.86 -17.64
N VAL A 21 7.09 6.12 -17.49
CA VAL A 21 7.48 5.07 -18.45
C VAL A 21 6.37 4.02 -18.61
N ALA A 22 6.08 3.66 -19.86
CA ALA A 22 5.11 2.63 -20.21
C ALA A 22 5.61 1.22 -19.86
N GLY A 23 4.69 0.34 -19.45
CA GLY A 23 4.93 -1.08 -19.23
C GLY A 23 4.32 -1.64 -17.95
N HIS A 24 4.28 -0.88 -16.86
CA HIS A 24 3.64 -1.30 -15.61
C HIS A 24 3.09 -0.09 -14.87
N SER A 25 2.10 -0.30 -14.00
CA SER A 25 1.56 0.75 -13.13
C SER A 25 2.48 1.01 -11.94
N THR A 26 2.36 2.19 -11.32
CA THR A 26 3.09 2.53 -10.08
C THR A 26 2.89 1.47 -8.99
N ASP A 27 1.67 0.97 -8.81
CA ASP A 27 1.33 -0.07 -7.80
C ASP A 27 2.04 -1.40 -8.05
N ASN A 28 2.39 -1.68 -9.31
CA ASN A 28 3.12 -2.90 -9.69
C ASN A 28 4.63 -2.67 -9.80
N CYS A 29 5.12 -1.47 -9.49
CA CYS A 29 6.54 -1.16 -9.55
C CYS A 29 7.30 -1.89 -8.45
N ARG A 30 8.07 -2.91 -8.84
CA ARG A 30 8.90 -3.69 -7.91
C ARG A 30 9.96 -2.83 -7.22
N SER A 31 10.59 -1.92 -7.97
CA SER A 31 11.62 -1.01 -7.45
C SER A 31 11.07 -0.11 -6.36
N LEU A 32 9.86 0.43 -6.55
CA LEU A 32 9.17 1.23 -5.54
C LEU A 32 8.88 0.40 -4.28
N LYS A 33 8.32 -0.80 -4.43
CA LYS A 33 8.01 -1.69 -3.28
C LYS A 33 9.25 -1.99 -2.43
N ILE A 34 10.38 -2.30 -3.08
CA ILE A 34 11.64 -2.56 -2.38
C ILE A 34 12.11 -1.29 -1.66
N LYS A 35 12.04 -0.11 -2.30
CA LYS A 35 12.46 1.15 -1.69
C LYS A 35 11.61 1.51 -0.48
N VAL A 36 10.30 1.37 -0.57
CA VAL A 36 9.37 1.58 0.56
C VAL A 36 9.73 0.66 1.72
N GLN A 37 9.95 -0.63 1.45
CA GLN A 37 10.35 -1.58 2.49
C GLN A 37 11.69 -1.22 3.15
N GLN A 38 12.67 -0.73 2.38
CA GLN A 38 13.95 -0.27 2.93
C GLN A 38 13.77 0.93 3.87
N VAL A 39 12.93 1.89 3.49
CA VAL A 39 12.62 3.07 4.32
C VAL A 39 11.86 2.66 5.59
N MET A 40 10.97 1.67 5.50
CA MET A 40 10.31 1.09 6.68
C MET A 40 11.30 0.40 7.61
N ASN A 41 12.20 -0.42 7.07
CA ASN A 41 13.21 -1.14 7.86
C ASN A 41 14.19 -0.16 8.55
N ALA A 42 14.47 0.98 7.93
CA ALA A 42 15.25 2.05 8.54
C ALA A 42 14.49 2.83 9.64
N GLY A 43 13.19 2.56 9.81
CA GLY A 43 12.33 3.24 10.79
C GLY A 43 11.90 4.64 10.39
N TRP A 44 12.16 5.07 9.15
CA TRP A 44 11.83 6.41 8.64
C TRP A 44 10.39 6.54 8.17
N LEU A 45 9.77 5.40 7.84
CA LEU A 45 8.36 5.30 7.47
C LEU A 45 7.72 4.21 8.33
N LYS A 46 6.63 4.56 9.01
CA LYS A 46 5.78 3.61 9.74
C LYS A 46 4.36 3.76 9.23
N PHE A 47 3.74 2.64 8.93
CA PHE A 47 2.29 2.60 8.70
C PHE A 47 1.65 2.27 10.03
N GLU A 48 0.66 3.07 10.44
CA GLU A 48 -0.19 2.67 11.56
C GLU A 48 -1.05 1.50 11.08
N GLU A 49 -0.97 0.37 11.77
CA GLU A 49 -2.06 -0.59 11.68
C GLU A 49 -3.30 0.13 12.23
N GLU A 50 -4.39 0.15 11.45
CA GLU A 50 -5.70 0.54 11.95
C GLU A 50 -5.87 -0.12 13.32
N PRO A 51 -6.14 0.66 14.40
CA PRO A 51 -6.34 0.04 15.70
C PRO A 51 -7.43 -0.99 15.51
N LYS A 52 -7.11 -2.28 15.78
CA LYS A 52 -8.11 -3.34 15.92
C LYS A 52 -9.11 -2.82 16.94
N ARG A 53 -10.20 -2.22 16.46
CA ARG A 53 -11.19 -1.56 17.31
C ARG A 53 -11.61 -2.59 18.34
N PRO A 54 -11.25 -2.44 19.63
CA PRO A 54 -11.87 -3.25 20.66
C PRO A 54 -13.34 -2.86 20.60
N GLY A 55 -14.24 -3.84 20.49
CA GLY A 55 -15.68 -3.60 20.42
C GLY A 55 -16.10 -2.46 21.34
N VAL A 56 -16.68 -1.41 20.75
CA VAL A 56 -17.23 -0.26 21.45
C VAL A 56 -18.48 -0.74 22.18
N ASN A 57 -18.31 -1.37 23.32
CA ASN A 57 -19.39 -1.73 24.24
C ASN A 57 -18.93 -1.82 25.71
N LYS A 58 -17.96 -0.98 26.12
CA LYS A 58 -17.51 -0.90 27.53
C LYS A 58 -18.22 0.18 28.36
N ASN A 59 -19.28 0.80 27.86
CA ASN A 59 -20.11 1.69 28.69
C ASN A 59 -21.50 1.06 28.89
N PRO A 60 -21.67 0.13 29.84
CA PRO A 60 -23.01 -0.24 30.26
C PRO A 60 -23.69 1.00 30.85
N LEU A 61 -24.88 1.33 30.34
CA LEU A 61 -25.71 2.38 30.92
C LEU A 61 -26.06 1.98 32.36
N PRO A 62 -26.02 2.91 33.34
CA PRO A 62 -26.40 2.60 34.71
C PRO A 62 -27.86 2.14 34.74
N THR A 63 -28.09 0.94 35.26
CA THR A 63 -29.43 0.43 35.54
C THR A 63 -30.02 1.24 36.69
N HIS A 64 -31.10 1.96 36.45
CA HIS A 64 -31.87 2.61 37.50
C HIS A 64 -32.81 1.57 38.12
N GLU A 65 -32.62 1.28 39.40
CA GLU A 65 -33.54 0.43 40.18
C GLU A 65 -34.75 1.28 40.63
N ASN A 66 -35.95 0.70 40.56
CA ASN A 66 -37.22 1.37 40.88
C ASN A 66 -37.71 0.99 42.28
#